data_AF-A0A9W3SMP8-F1
#
_entry.id   AF-A0A9W3SMP8-F1
#
_cell.length_a   1.000
_cell.length_b   1.000
_cell.length_c   1.000
_cell.angle_alpha   90.00
_cell.angle_beta   90.00
_cell.angle_gamma   90.00
#
_symmetry.space_group_name_H-M   'P 1'
#
loop_
_entity.id
_entity.type
_entity.pdbx_description
1 polymer ?
#
loop_
_entity_poly.entity_id
_entity_poly.type
_entity_poly.pdbx_seq_one_letter_code
_entity_poly.pdbx_strand_id
1 'polypeptide(L)' 'MNKERGYDPNGHPLLPGQDHAAGSNPDGSADDWVKGQSEWLRQNELINSDGSPTQKAKDLQAQTAAEASNSDTNP' A
#
# COMPACT_ATOMS: atom_id res chain seq x y z
N MET A 1 24.89 7.16 15.26
CA MET A 1 25.83 6.99 14.13
C MET A 1 26.54 5.66 14.35
N ASN A 2 26.51 4.62 13.52
CA ASN A 2 26.09 4.39 12.14
C ASN A 2 25.17 3.15 12.12
N LYS A 3 23.98 3.24 11.51
CA LYS A 3 23.31 2.04 10.98
C LYS A 3 23.72 2.02 9.52
N GLU A 4 24.79 1.29 9.23
CA GLU A 4 25.31 1.17 7.88
C GLU A 4 24.19 0.61 7.00
N ARG A 5 23.65 1.47 6.14
CA ARG A 5 22.73 1.08 5.07
C ARG A 5 23.38 -0.08 4.32
N GLY A 6 22.66 -1.19 4.17
CA GLY A 6 23.19 -2.37 3.51
C GLY A 6 23.55 -3.56 4.39
N TYR A 7 23.17 -3.61 5.68
CA TYR A 7 23.30 -4.82 6.52
C TYR A 7 21.99 -5.14 7.27
N ASP A 8 21.65 -6.42 7.37
CA ASP A 8 20.51 -6.91 8.14
C ASP A 8 20.76 -6.81 9.67
N PRO A 9 19.75 -6.99 10.54
CA PRO A 9 19.92 -6.92 11.99
C PRO A 9 20.87 -7.98 12.59
N ASN A 10 21.22 -9.03 11.83
CA ASN A 10 22.17 -10.07 12.21
C ASN A 10 23.59 -9.77 11.68
N GLY A 11 23.78 -8.68 10.96
CA GLY A 11 25.07 -8.25 10.40
C GLY A 11 25.42 -8.87 9.05
N HIS A 12 24.48 -9.46 8.32
CA HIS A 12 24.72 -9.91 6.93
C HIS A 12 24.52 -8.78 5.93
N PRO A 13 25.34 -8.69 4.86
CA PRO A 13 25.14 -7.69 3.83
C PRO A 13 23.79 -7.90 3.14
N LEU A 14 22.99 -6.83 3.06
CA LEU A 14 21.77 -6.79 2.27
C LEU A 14 22.14 -6.87 0.80
N LEU A 15 21.53 -7.81 0.08
CA LEU A 15 21.63 -7.89 -1.36
C LEU A 15 21.06 -6.60 -1.99
N PRO A 16 21.54 -6.19 -3.18
CA PRO A 16 20.92 -5.09 -3.92
C PRO A 16 19.42 -5.36 -4.07
N GLY A 17 18.56 -4.50 -3.53
CA GLY A 17 17.12 -4.80 -3.46
C GLY A 17 16.54 -4.89 -2.05
N GLN A 18 17.35 -5.21 -1.04
CA GLN A 18 16.86 -5.63 0.28
C GLN A 18 16.81 -4.52 1.34
N ASP A 19 17.43 -3.36 1.10
CA ASP A 19 17.39 -2.19 2.00
C ASP A 19 16.20 -1.26 1.70
N HIS A 20 15.34 -1.61 0.74
CA HIS A 20 14.23 -0.74 0.34
C HIS A 20 12.97 -1.17 1.10
N ALA A 21 12.39 -0.27 1.87
CA ALA A 21 11.05 -0.50 2.43
C ALA A 21 10.06 -0.71 1.27
N ALA A 22 9.10 -1.62 1.42
CA ALA A 22 8.07 -1.84 0.42
C ALA A 22 7.32 -0.51 0.17
N GLY A 23 7.27 -0.08 -1.10
CA GLY A 23 6.71 1.22 -1.48
C GLY A 23 7.63 2.42 -1.32
N SER A 24 8.93 2.18 -1.12
CA SER A 24 9.98 3.21 -1.18
C SER A 24 10.97 2.92 -2.31
N ASN A 25 11.40 3.98 -2.97
CA ASN A 25 12.54 3.96 -3.88
C ASN A 25 13.84 3.61 -3.11
N PRO A 26 14.92 3.19 -3.80
CA PRO A 26 16.20 2.88 -3.17
C PRO A 26 16.86 4.02 -2.38
N ASP A 27 16.46 5.27 -2.65
CA ASP A 27 16.89 6.46 -1.91
C ASP A 27 16.07 6.73 -0.64
N GLY A 28 15.05 5.91 -0.37
CA GLY A 28 14.14 6.02 0.77
C GLY A 28 12.96 6.97 0.54
N SER A 29 12.86 7.61 -0.63
CA SER A 29 11.66 8.38 -0.99
C SER A 29 10.48 7.46 -1.25
N ALA A 30 9.24 7.95 -1.05
CA ALA A 30 8.07 7.16 -1.39
C ALA A 30 8.02 6.91 -2.91
N ASP A 31 7.72 5.68 -3.29
CA ASP A 31 7.55 5.25 -4.68
C ASP A 31 6.36 6.01 -5.32
N ASP A 32 6.54 6.48 -6.55
CA ASP A 32 5.54 7.33 -7.21
C ASP A 32 4.26 6.58 -7.57
N TRP A 33 4.32 5.26 -7.80
CA TRP A 33 3.12 4.45 -7.97
C TRP A 33 2.34 4.34 -6.66
N VAL A 34 3.03 4.16 -5.53
CA VAL A 34 2.38 4.15 -4.20
C VAL A 34 1.79 5.52 -3.85
N LYS A 35 2.48 6.62 -4.17
CA LYS A 35 1.92 7.97 -4.04
C LYS A 35 0.66 8.13 -4.87
N GLY A 36 0.69 7.70 -6.13
CA GLY A 36 -0.44 7.76 -7.05
C GLY A 36 -1.70 7.07 -6.51
N GLN A 37 -1.55 5.91 -5.85
CA GLN A 37 -2.69 5.25 -5.20
C GLN A 37 -3.28 6.07 -4.05
N SER A 38 -2.42 6.61 -3.20
CA SER A 38 -2.85 7.40 -2.04
C SER A 38 -3.53 8.70 -2.47
N GLU A 39 -3.03 9.34 -3.52
CA GLU A 39 -3.62 10.54 -4.11
C GLU A 39 -4.96 10.23 -4.77
N TRP A 40 -5.06 9.15 -5.55
CA TRP A 40 -6.30 8.71 -6.15
C TRP A 40 -7.38 8.42 -5.09
N LEU A 41 -7.02 7.73 -4.00
CA LEU A 41 -7.95 7.45 -2.90
C LEU A 41 -8.46 8.74 -2.23
N ARG A 42 -7.60 9.76 -2.04
CA ARG A 42 -8.01 11.06 -1.51
C ARG A 42 -8.92 11.81 -2.47
N GLN A 43 -8.57 11.86 -3.75
CA GLN A 43 -9.37 12.54 -4.78
C GLN A 43 -10.77 11.94 -4.93
N ASN A 44 -10.91 10.63 -4.69
CA ASN A 44 -12.19 9.93 -4.74
C ASN A 44 -12.94 9.93 -3.39
N GLU A 45 -12.42 10.63 -2.37
CA GLU A 45 -13.00 10.71 -1.03
C GLU A 45 -13.18 9.32 -0.38
N LEU A 46 -12.25 8.41 -0.67
CA LEU A 46 -12.25 7.03 -0.15
C LEU A 46 -11.44 6.88 1.14
N ILE A 47 -10.56 7.84 1.43
CA ILE A 47 -9.82 7.91 2.70
C ILE A 47 -9.95 9.29 3.34
N ASN A 48 -10.03 9.30 4.66
CA ASN A 48 -9.94 10.50 5.47
C ASN A 48 -8.51 11.05 5.50
N SER A 49 -8.33 12.27 6.02
CA SER A 49 -7.01 12.90 6.17
C SER A 49 -6.02 12.09 7.02
N ASP A 50 -6.52 11.28 7.96
CA ASP A 50 -5.74 10.37 8.80
C ASP A 50 -5.43 9.01 8.14
N GLY A 51 -5.89 8.80 6.90
CA GLY A 51 -5.70 7.57 6.13
C GLY A 51 -6.74 6.48 6.41
N SER A 52 -7.70 6.70 7.31
CA SER A 52 -8.77 5.73 7.56
C SER A 52 -9.80 5.69 6.41
N PRO A 53 -10.42 4.55 6.11
CA PRO A 53 -11.45 4.45 5.07
C PRO A 53 -12.69 5.28 5.40
N THR A 54 -13.22 6.00 4.42
CA THR A 54 -14.51 6.69 4.54
C THR A 54 -15.68 5.72 4.52
N GLN A 55 -16.90 6.20 4.85
CA GLN A 55 -18.10 5.37 4.73
C GLN A 55 -18.34 4.93 3.29
N LYS A 56 -18.11 5.83 2.32
CA LYS A 56 -18.17 5.54 0.88
C LYS A 56 -17.25 4.38 0.48
N ALA A 57 -16.03 4.34 1.01
CA ALA A 57 -15.10 3.23 0.74
C ALA A 57 -15.59 1.91 1.32
N LYS A 58 -16.17 1.93 2.54
CA LYS A 58 -16.76 0.74 3.16
C LYS A 58 -17.97 0.23 2.37
N ASP A 59 -18.82 1.14 1.90
CA ASP A 59 -20.02 0.81 1.12
C ASP A 59 -19.64 0.22 -0.25
N LEU A 60 -18.57 0.73 -0.89
CA LEU A 60 -18.04 0.18 -2.13
C LEU A 60 -17.45 -1.22 -1.91
N GLN A 61 -16.68 -1.41 -0.84
CA GLN A 61 -16.12 -2.71 -0.48
C GLN A 61 -17.22 -3.75 -0.20
N ALA A 62 -18.28 -3.35 0.50
CA ALA A 62 -19.44 -4.19 0.75
C ALA A 62 -20.19 -4.57 -0.54
N GLN A 63 -20.34 -3.63 -1.48
CA GLN A 63 -20.92 -3.91 -2.81
C GLN A 63 -20.06 -4.89 -3.60
N THR A 64 -18.75 -4.67 -3.70
CA THR A 64 -17.84 -5.59 -4.40
C THR A 64 -17.85 -6.99 -3.78
N ALA A 65 -17.92 -7.09 -2.45
CA ALA A 65 -18.04 -8.39 -1.78
C ALA A 65 -19.38 -9.08 -2.08
N ALA A 66 -20.47 -8.33 -2.12
CA ALA A 66 -21.79 -8.86 -2.49
C ALA A 66 -21.85 -9.30 -3.96
N GLU A 67 -21.23 -8.55 -4.87
CA GLU A 67 -21.11 -8.89 -6.30
C GLU A 67 -20.27 -10.14 -6.51
N ALA A 68 -19.11 -10.25 -5.84
CA ALA A 68 -18.27 -11.45 -5.88
C ALA A 68 -19.01 -12.68 -5.37
N SER A 69 -19.84 -12.51 -4.33
CA SER A 69 -20.67 -13.61 -3.80
C SER A 69 -21.83 -13.99 -4.73
N ASN A 70 -22.29 -13.08 -5.59
CA ASN A 70 -23.35 -13.34 -6.57
C ASN A 70 -22.82 -13.92 -7.89
N SER A 71 -21.53 -13.75 -8.21
CA SER A 71 -20.92 -14.34 -9.41
C SER A 71 -20.68 -15.85 -9.33
N ASP A 72 -20.78 -16.46 -8.15
CA ASP A 72 -20.73 -17.92 -7.97
C ASP A 72 -22.06 -18.63 -8.26
N THR A 73 -23.12 -17.89 -8.61
CA THR A 73 -24.39 -18.48 -9.08
C THR A 73 -24.56 -18.21 -10.58
N ASN A 74 -23.87 -19.01 -11.40
CA ASN A 74 -24.23 -19.16 -12.82
C ASN A 74 -25.22 -20.35 -12.93
N PRO A 75 -26.45 -20.17 -13.46
CA PRO A 75 -27.42 -21.25 -13.64
C PRO A 75 -26.97 -22.32 -14.66
#